data_AF-A0A972WDZ1-F1
#
_entry.id   AF-A0A972WDZ1-F1
#
_cell.length_a   1.000
_cell.length_b   1.000
_cell.length_c   1.000
_cell.angle_alpha   90.00
_cell.angle_beta   90.00
_cell.angle_gamma   90.00
#
_symmetry.space_group_name_H-M   'P 1'
#
loop_
_entity.id
_entity.type
_entity.pdbx_description
1 polymer ?
#
loop_
_entity_poly.entity_id
_entity_poly.type
_entity_poly.pdbx_seq_one_letter_code
_entity_poly.pdbx_strand_id
1 'polypeptide(L)'
;IRLRFAGDVAGEHLAIIIAIPALKPDQVGVEMPSNVTASVEGTGRFFSTPNLDSCWTEVHSQARLAEKADTRVIEGTLFCIAALGEINGDAAVSIPKLTFSTIVDWSAK
;
A
#
# COMPACT_ATOMS: atom_id res chain seq x y z
N ILE A 1 -9.47 2.21 0.87
CA ILE A 1 -8.85 2.42 -0.47
C ILE A 1 -7.75 1.39 -0.71
N ARG A 2 -7.35 1.12 -1.95
CA ARG A 2 -6.16 0.31 -2.28
C ARG A 2 -5.20 1.14 -3.12
N LEU A 3 -3.99 1.33 -2.62
CA LEU A 3 -2.91 2.03 -3.30
C LEU A 3 -2.04 0.98 -3.99
N ARG A 4 -1.86 1.06 -5.31
CA ARG A 4 -0.99 0.14 -6.06
C ARG A 4 0.25 0.88 -6.53
N PHE A 5 1.40 0.29 -6.24
CA PHE A 5 2.72 0.70 -6.71
C PHE A 5 3.30 -0.46 -7.50
N ALA A 6 3.75 -0.24 -8.73
CA ALA A 6 4.36 -1.31 -9.52
C ALA A 6 5.50 -0.76 -10.39
N GLY A 7 6.50 -1.60 -10.62
CA GLY A 7 7.64 -1.24 -11.46
C GLY A 7 8.72 -2.32 -11.48
N ASP A 8 9.71 -2.12 -12.34
CA ASP A 8 10.84 -3.04 -12.49
C ASP A 8 11.91 -2.75 -11.43
N VAL A 9 12.28 -3.78 -10.67
CA VAL A 9 13.30 -3.73 -9.64
C VAL A 9 14.17 -4.98 -9.75
N ALA A 10 15.48 -4.79 -9.92
CA ALA A 10 16.45 -5.89 -9.98
C ALA A 10 16.11 -7.00 -11.01
N GLY A 11 15.47 -6.64 -12.12
CA GLY A 11 15.08 -7.58 -13.18
C GLY A 11 13.72 -8.27 -12.97
N GLU A 12 13.01 -7.96 -11.89
CA GLU A 12 11.69 -8.47 -11.57
C GLU A 12 10.65 -7.34 -11.65
N HIS A 13 9.41 -7.66 -12.06
CA HIS A 13 8.31 -6.70 -12.02
C HIS A 13 7.57 -6.83 -10.68
N LEU A 14 7.85 -5.92 -9.75
CA LEU A 14 7.30 -5.95 -8.40
C LEU A 14 6.05 -5.06 -8.32
N ALA A 15 4.98 -5.58 -7.71
CA ALA A 15 3.85 -4.77 -7.30
C ALA A 15 3.65 -4.83 -5.78
N ILE A 16 3.35 -3.69 -5.17
CA ILE A 16 2.99 -3.54 -3.77
C ILE A 16 1.62 -2.86 -3.71
N ILE A 17 0.71 -3.47 -2.96
CA ILE A 17 -0.63 -2.94 -2.70
C ILE A 17 -0.75 -2.64 -1.21
N ILE A 18 -1.09 -1.40 -0.89
CA ILE A 18 -1.41 -0.97 0.48
C ILE A 18 -2.91 -0.71 0.55
N ALA A 19 -3.64 -1.59 1.25
CA ALA A 19 -5.06 -1.42 1.50
C ALA A 19 -5.26 -0.72 2.83
N ILE A 20 -5.84 0.48 2.81
CA ILE A 20 -6.12 1.31 3.99
C ILE A 20 -7.65 1.48 4.08
N PRO A 21 -8.38 0.60 4.80
CA PRO A 21 -9.84 0.59 4.77
C PRO A 21 -10.47 1.86 5.36
N ALA A 22 -9.87 2.39 6.43
CA ALA A 22 -10.38 3.53 7.18
C ALA A 22 -10.13 4.89 6.49
N LEU A 23 -9.25 4.96 5.48
CA LEU A 23 -8.88 6.22 4.84
C LEU A 23 -10.04 6.78 4.00
N LYS A 24 -10.44 8.00 4.33
CA LYS A 24 -11.47 8.78 3.63
C LYS A 24 -10.84 9.93 2.84
N PRO A 25 -11.55 10.47 1.83
CA PRO A 25 -11.10 11.67 1.12
C PRO A 25 -10.91 12.85 2.09
N ASP A 26 -9.89 13.66 1.81
CA ASP A 26 -9.58 14.89 2.54
C ASP A 26 -9.30 14.67 4.05
N GLN A 27 -8.91 13.44 4.44
CA GLN A 27 -8.55 13.07 5.81
C GLN A 27 -7.12 12.54 5.91
N VAL A 28 -6.34 13.12 6.82
CA VAL A 28 -5.09 12.52 7.30
C VAL A 28 -5.37 11.57 8.47
N GLY A 29 -4.41 10.72 8.82
CA GLY A 29 -4.57 9.79 9.92
C GLY A 29 -3.25 9.16 10.32
N VAL A 30 -3.14 8.79 11.59
CA VAL A 30 -2.00 8.05 12.15
C VAL A 30 -2.43 6.63 12.49
N GLU A 31 -1.47 5.71 12.49
CA GLU A 31 -1.67 4.32 12.92
C GLU A 31 -2.90 3.62 12.31
N MET A 32 -3.23 3.91 11.04
CA MET A 32 -4.38 3.28 10.40
C MET A 32 -4.04 1.83 10.04
N PRO A 33 -4.80 0.83 10.53
CA PRO A 33 -4.55 -0.57 10.17
C PRO A 33 -4.61 -0.77 8.65
N SER A 34 -3.60 -1.46 8.12
CA SER A 34 -3.43 -1.65 6.69
C SER A 34 -3.10 -3.11 6.36
N ASN A 35 -3.73 -3.62 5.30
CA ASN A 35 -3.29 -4.87 4.70
C ASN A 35 -2.30 -4.58 3.58
N VAL A 36 -1.21 -5.33 3.53
CA VAL A 36 -0.16 -5.15 2.53
C VAL A 36 -0.01 -6.43 1.75
N THR A 37 0.00 -6.30 0.43
CA THR A 37 0.30 -7.40 -0.49
C THR A 37 1.49 -6.99 -1.34
N ALA A 38 2.48 -7.86 -1.48
CA ALA A 38 3.54 -7.74 -2.46
C ALA A 38 3.46 -8.92 -3.43
N SER A 39 3.73 -8.69 -4.71
CA SER A 39 3.73 -9.76 -5.72
C SER A 39 4.82 -9.54 -6.75
N VAL A 40 5.46 -10.63 -7.17
CA VAL A 40 6.34 -10.62 -8.34
C VAL A 40 5.48 -11.01 -9.55
N GLU A 41 5.08 -10.02 -10.35
CA GLU A 41 4.15 -10.22 -11.45
C GLU A 41 4.72 -11.18 -12.49
N GLY A 42 3.87 -12.06 -13.03
CA GLY A 42 4.28 -13.11 -13.96
C GLY A 42 4.83 -14.39 -13.33
N THR A 43 5.16 -14.39 -12.02
CA THR A 43 5.71 -15.58 -11.34
C THR A 43 4.72 -16.33 -10.45
N GLY A 44 3.55 -15.72 -10.18
CA GLY A 44 2.56 -16.28 -9.25
C GLY A 44 2.97 -16.22 -7.77
N ARG A 45 4.04 -15.50 -7.44
CA ARG A 45 4.50 -15.31 -6.06
C ARG A 45 3.79 -14.14 -5.40
N PHE A 46 3.10 -14.40 -4.31
CA PHE A 46 2.33 -13.42 -3.54
C PHE A 46 2.69 -13.51 -2.07
N PHE A 47 2.97 -12.35 -1.49
CA PHE A 47 3.27 -12.17 -0.07
C PHE A 47 2.21 -11.26 0.51
N SER A 48 1.64 -11.62 1.65
CA SER A 48 0.61 -10.80 2.26
C SER A 48 0.77 -10.73 3.76
N THR A 49 0.30 -9.64 4.34
CA THR A 49 0.01 -9.60 5.77
C THR A 49 -1.05 -10.65 6.08
N PRO A 50 -0.84 -11.52 7.09
CA PRO A 50 -1.85 -12.51 7.45
C PRO A 50 -3.11 -11.84 8.01
N ASN A 51 -2.96 -10.77 8.81
CA ASN A 51 -4.03 -10.07 9.51
C ASN A 51 -3.80 -8.54 9.48
N LEU A 52 -4.79 -7.74 9.90
CA LEU A 52 -4.72 -6.27 9.97
C LEU A 52 -3.81 -5.72 11.10
N ASP A 53 -3.30 -6.58 11.98
CA ASP A 53 -2.56 -6.19 13.19
C ASP A 53 -1.04 -6.24 13.04
N SER A 54 -0.54 -6.29 11.80
CA SER A 54 0.90 -6.35 11.51
C SER A 54 1.45 -5.12 10.79
N CYS A 55 0.58 -4.29 10.21
CA CYS A 55 0.99 -3.11 9.47
C CYS A 55 0.05 -1.93 9.71
N TRP A 56 0.64 -0.74 9.83
CA TRP A 56 -0.09 0.51 10.01
C TRP A 56 0.39 1.56 9.02
N THR A 57 -0.51 2.43 8.61
CA THR A 57 -0.21 3.54 7.72
C THR A 57 -0.50 4.86 8.41
N GLU A 58 0.48 5.76 8.33
CA GLU A 58 0.33 7.17 8.59
C GLU A 58 0.15 7.88 7.24
N VAL A 59 -0.93 8.63 7.10
CA VAL A 59 -1.13 9.53 5.96
C VAL A 59 -0.82 10.94 6.42
N HIS A 60 0.23 11.51 5.85
CA HIS A 60 0.78 12.81 6.23
C HIS A 60 0.08 13.95 5.51
N SER A 61 -0.32 13.74 4.26
CA SER A 61 -0.97 14.76 3.45
C SER A 61 -1.99 14.15 2.49
N GLN A 62 -3.05 14.91 2.21
CA GLN A 62 -3.93 14.71 1.07
C GLN A 62 -4.16 16.07 0.39
N ALA A 63 -3.59 16.26 -0.80
CA ALA A 63 -3.77 17.47 -1.59
C ALA A 63 -4.69 17.19 -2.77
N ARG A 64 -5.69 18.05 -3.00
CA ARG A 64 -6.54 17.93 -4.20
C ARG A 64 -5.71 18.16 -5.45
N LEU A 65 -5.89 17.30 -6.45
CA LEU A 65 -5.31 17.52 -7.76
C LEU A 65 -6.18 18.53 -8.51
N ALA A 66 -5.57 19.60 -9.02
CA ALA A 66 -6.29 20.62 -9.78
C ALA A 66 -7.09 19.97 -10.91
N GLU A 67 -8.29 20.52 -11.18
CA GLU A 67 -9.19 20.07 -12.25
C GLU A 67 -9.87 18.69 -12.05
N LYS A 68 -9.57 17.97 -10.96
CA LYS A 68 -10.22 16.69 -10.63
C LYS A 68 -10.74 16.67 -9.19
N ALA A 69 -12.03 16.99 -9.03
CA ALA A 69 -12.68 17.11 -7.72
C ALA A 69 -12.54 15.85 -6.84
N ASP A 70 -12.51 14.66 -7.46
CA ASP A 70 -12.43 13.39 -6.75
C ASP A 70 -11.03 12.78 -6.64
N THR A 71 -10.00 13.50 -7.10
CA THR A 71 -8.62 13.03 -7.11
C THR A 71 -7.76 13.76 -6.08
N ARG A 72 -6.99 13.00 -5.30
CA ARG A 72 -6.01 13.55 -4.35
C ARG A 72 -4.64 12.94 -4.57
N VAL A 73 -3.60 13.75 -4.40
CA VAL A 73 -2.24 13.28 -4.14
C VAL A 73 -2.16 12.97 -2.64
N ILE A 74 -1.76 11.75 -2.31
CA ILE A 74 -1.62 11.28 -0.94
C ILE A 74 -0.15 10.96 -0.68
N GLU A 75 0.36 11.43 0.45
CA GLU A 75 1.68 11.06 0.93
C GLU A 75 1.56 10.39 2.29
N GLY A 76 2.38 9.38 2.53
CA GLY A 76 2.29 8.61 3.74
C GLY A 76 3.48 7.70 4.01
N THR A 77 3.39 6.99 5.12
CA THR A 77 4.36 5.98 5.53
C THR A 77 3.64 4.76 6.04
N LEU A 78 4.03 3.61 5.51
CA LEU A 78 3.65 2.29 5.99
C LEU A 78 4.74 1.77 6.92
N PHE A 79 4.33 1.19 8.04
CA PHE A 79 5.18 0.45 8.97
C PHE A 79 4.63 -0.96 9.14
N CYS A 80 5.49 -1.97 9.04
CA CYS A 80 5.12 -3.35 9.33
C CYS A 80 6.07 -3.95 10.36
N ILE A 81 5.52 -4.57 11.40
CA ILE A 81 6.30 -5.22 12.47
C ILE A 81 6.52 -6.70 12.23
N ALA A 82 5.80 -7.29 11.27
CA ALA A 82 5.94 -8.68 10.86
C ALA A 82 6.24 -8.78 9.36
N ALA A 83 6.94 -9.84 8.98
CA ALA A 83 7.17 -10.16 7.57
C ALA A 83 5.86 -10.61 6.89
N LEU A 84 5.75 -10.29 5.60
CA LEU A 84 4.68 -10.76 4.73
C LEU A 84 5.03 -12.19 4.31
N GLY A 85 4.26 -13.17 4.76
CA GLY A 85 4.43 -14.57 4.39
C GLY A 85 3.97 -14.82 2.95
N GLU A 86 4.66 -15.70 2.24
CA GLU A 86 4.24 -16.18 0.93
C GLU A 86 2.97 -17.03 1.07
N ILE A 87 1.94 -16.76 0.26
CA ILE A 87 0.62 -17.41 0.40
C ILE A 87 0.70 -18.91 0.10
N ASN A 88 1.55 -19.33 -0.85
CA ASN A 88 1.70 -20.71 -1.30
C ASN A 88 3.16 -21.19 -1.26
N GLY A 89 3.95 -20.66 -0.32
CA GLY A 89 5.38 -20.96 -0.21
C GLY A 89 5.87 -20.84 1.23
N ASP A 90 7.18 -20.97 1.40
CA ASP A 90 7.87 -20.89 2.69
C ASP A 90 8.75 -19.64 2.83
N ALA A 91 8.74 -18.75 1.83
CA ALA A 91 9.46 -17.48 1.88
C ALA A 91 8.65 -16.39 2.60
N ALA A 92 9.36 -15.33 3.01
CA ALA A 92 8.76 -14.13 3.58
C ALA A 92 9.52 -12.86 3.18
N VAL A 93 8.81 -11.75 3.09
CA VAL A 93 9.38 -10.43 2.75
C VAL A 93 9.16 -9.46 3.91
N SER A 94 10.22 -8.80 4.36
CA SER A 94 10.13 -7.78 5.40
C SER A 94 10.04 -6.39 4.77
N ILE A 95 9.02 -5.62 5.13
CA ILE A 95 8.84 -4.21 4.74
C ILE A 95 8.74 -3.36 6.01
N PRO A 96 9.84 -3.13 6.74
CA PRO A 96 9.79 -2.48 8.05
C PRO A 96 9.26 -1.05 7.97
N LYS A 97 9.63 -0.34 6.89
CA LYS A 97 9.17 1.02 6.60
C LYS A 97 9.12 1.24 5.10
N LEU A 98 8.04 1.82 4.60
CA LEU A 98 7.89 2.26 3.22
C LEU A 98 7.23 3.63 3.18
N THR A 99 7.93 4.63 2.65
CA THR A 99 7.36 5.95 2.35
C THR A 99 6.77 5.94 0.95
N PHE A 100 5.61 6.55 0.77
CA PHE A 100 4.94 6.59 -0.53
C PHE A 100 4.31 7.95 -0.84
N SER A 101 4.15 8.22 -2.13
CA SER A 101 3.32 9.28 -2.68
C SER A 101 2.56 8.72 -3.88
N THR A 102 1.25 8.96 -3.97
CA THR A 102 0.42 8.44 -5.06
C THR A 102 -0.81 9.28 -5.33
N ILE A 103 -1.38 9.13 -6.52
CA ILE A 103 -2.64 9.74 -6.91
C ILE A 103 -3.77 8.75 -6.69
N VAL A 104 -4.81 9.16 -5.98
CA VAL A 104 -6.00 8.36 -5.73
C VAL A 104 -7.22 9.10 -6.26
N ASP A 105 -7.98 8.40 -7.11
CA ASP A 105 -9.29 8.82 -7.57
C ASP A 105 -10.38 8.02 -6.84
N TRP A 106 -11.19 8.70 -6.04
CA TRP A 106 -12.30 8.07 -5.31
C TRP A 106 -13.57 7.87 -6.13
N SER A 107 -13.66 8.48 -7.32
CA SER A 107 -14.79 8.30 -8.24
C SER A 107 -14.71 6.98 -9.01
N ALA A 108 -13.51 6.41 -9.16
CA ALA A 108 -13.23 5.19 -9.91
C ALA A 108 -13.59 3.89 -9.16
N LYS A 109 -14.70 3.87 -8.41
CA LYS A 109 -15.18 2.69 -7.68
C LYS A 109 -15.75 1.61 -8.59
#